data_AF-A0A9D8C3L7-F1
#
_entry.id   AF-A0A9D8C3L7-F1
#
_cell.length_a   1.000
_cell.length_b   1.000
_cell.length_c   1.000
_cell.angle_alpha   90.00
_cell.angle_beta   90.00
_cell.angle_gamma   90.00
#
_symmetry.space_group_name_H-M   'P 1'
#
loop_
_entity.id
_entity.type
_entity.pdbx_description
1 polymer ?
#
loop_
_entity_poly.entity_id
_entity_poly.type
_entity_poly.pdbx_seq_one_letter_code
_entity_poly.pdbx_strand_id
1 'polypeptide(L)' 'MITSKITSKAQTTIPQPVRDALKVKAGDEIAYHIEGGRVILTRAKRAPADDPFATFGEWSSESDRRAYADL' A
#
# COMPACT_ATOMS: atom_id res chain seq x y z
N MET A 1 13.13 -17.00 -8.22
CA MET A 1 13.62 -15.67 -7.78
C MET A 1 13.67 -14.77 -9.00
N ILE A 2 13.04 -13.59 -8.95
CA ILE A 2 13.02 -12.63 -10.07
C ILE A 2 13.96 -11.49 -9.71
N THR A 3 14.85 -11.09 -10.63
CA THR A 3 15.83 -10.03 -10.41
C THR A 3 15.73 -8.98 -11.52
N SER A 4 15.84 -7.70 -11.16
CA SER A 4 15.94 -6.60 -12.11
C SER A 4 17.25 -5.84 -11.90
N LYS A 5 17.80 -5.25 -12.97
CA LYS A 5 18.93 -4.33 -12.86
C LYS A 5 18.44 -2.92 -12.49
N ILE A 6 19.28 -2.20 -11.77
CA ILE A 6 19.11 -0.77 -11.51
C ILE A 6 19.87 -0.02 -12.60
N THR A 7 19.23 0.96 -13.22
CA THR A 7 19.86 1.83 -14.23
C THR A 7 20.72 2.91 -13.57
N SER A 8 21.51 3.64 -14.37
CA SER A 8 22.30 4.77 -13.88
C SER A 8 21.45 5.87 -13.21
N LYS A 9 20.15 5.94 -13.51
CA LYS A 9 19.20 6.88 -12.89
C LYS A 9 18.52 6.34 -11.63
N ALA A 10 19.06 5.27 -11.03
CA ALA A 10 18.46 4.58 -9.87
C ALA A 10 17.03 4.06 -10.12
N GLN A 11 16.68 3.80 -11.38
CA GLN A 11 15.37 3.24 -11.74
C GLN A 11 15.48 1.73 -11.98
N THR A 12 14.42 0.99 -11.67
CA THR A 12 14.31 -0.41 -12.06
C THR A 12 12.96 -0.67 -12.71
N THR A 13 12.94 -1.54 -13.71
CA THR A 13 11.69 -1.99 -14.32
C THR A 13 11.10 -3.09 -13.44
N ILE A 14 9.87 -2.89 -12.99
CA ILE A 14 9.10 -3.92 -12.28
C ILE A 14 8.71 -5.00 -13.29
N PRO A 15 9.22 -6.25 -13.18
CA PRO A 15 8.92 -7.31 -14.15
C PRO A 15 7.44 -7.64 -14.18
N GLN A 16 6.95 -8.12 -15.33
CA GLN A 16 5.53 -8.43 -15.52
C GLN A 16 4.93 -9.30 -14.40
N PRO A 17 5.55 -10.42 -13.96
CA PRO A 17 4.97 -11.23 -12.90
C PRO A 17 4.80 -10.49 -11.57
N VAL A 18 5.68 -9.52 -11.28
CA VAL A 18 5.60 -8.70 -10.06
C VAL A 18 4.49 -7.66 -10.19
N ARG A 19 4.31 -7.04 -11.37
CA ARG A 19 3.20 -6.12 -11.63
C ARG A 19 1.85 -6.82 -11.51
N ASP A 20 1.74 -8.02 -12.06
CA ASP A 20 0.53 -8.83 -12.02
C ASP A 20 0.18 -9.21 -10.56
N ALA A 21 1.18 -9.59 -9.77
CA ALA A 21 1.02 -9.88 -8.33
C ALA A 21 0.57 -8.65 -7.53
N LEU A 22 1.12 -7.48 -7.81
CA LEU A 22 0.75 -6.21 -7.16
C LEU A 22 -0.55 -5.60 -7.73
N LYS A 23 -1.05 -6.10 -8.86
CA LYS A 23 -2.18 -5.56 -9.62
C LYS A 23 -2.02 -4.06 -9.91
N VAL A 24 -0.83 -3.68 -10.37
CA VAL A 24 -0.47 -2.30 -10.70
C VAL A 24 -0.34 -2.10 -12.21
N LYS A 25 -0.74 -0.91 -12.69
CA LYS A 25 -0.58 -0.45 -14.07
C LYS A 25 0.24 0.83 -14.13
N ALA A 26 0.58 1.27 -15.34
CA ALA A 26 1.22 2.57 -15.54
C ALA A 26 0.35 3.70 -14.94
N GLY A 27 0.98 4.56 -14.15
CA GLY A 27 0.30 5.64 -13.42
C GLY A 27 -0.16 5.27 -12.01
N ASP A 28 -0.14 4.00 -11.62
CA ASP A 28 -0.36 3.63 -10.22
C ASP A 28 0.86 3.93 -9.35
N GLU A 29 0.60 4.20 -8.07
CA GLU A 29 1.63 4.39 -7.06
C GLU A 29 1.96 3.09 -6.33
N ILE A 30 3.21 2.95 -5.90
CA ILE A 30 3.70 1.85 -5.08
C ILE A 30 4.23 2.42 -3.76
N ALA A 31 3.99 1.70 -2.68
CA ALA A 31 4.53 2.03 -1.37
C ALA A 31 5.74 1.16 -1.06
N TYR A 32 6.74 1.77 -0.44
CA TYR A 32 7.93 1.09 0.05
C TYR A 32 7.87 1.03 1.57
N HIS A 33 7.93 -0.17 2.13
CA HIS A 33 8.09 -0.38 3.55
C HIS A 33 9.49 -0.92 3.83
N ILE A 34 10.23 -0.28 4.74
CA ILE A 34 11.62 -0.63 5.04
C ILE A 34 11.67 -1.19 6.47
N GLU A 35 12.08 -2.44 6.61
CA GLU A 35 12.21 -3.09 7.91
C GLU A 35 13.43 -4.00 7.92
N GLY A 36 14.28 -3.90 8.93
CA GLY A 36 15.38 -4.85 9.14
C GLY A 36 16.28 -5.06 7.92
N GLY A 37 16.54 -4.00 7.14
CA GLY A 37 17.40 -4.07 5.94
C GLY A 37 16.77 -4.70 4.70
N ARG A 38 15.47 -5.06 4.74
CA ARG A 38 14.69 -5.47 3.57
C ARG A 38 13.68 -4.40 3.20
N VAL A 39 13.32 -4.37 1.92
CA VAL A 39 12.28 -3.50 1.38
C VAL A 39 11.11 -4.35 0.90
N ILE A 40 9.91 -4.02 1.36
CA ILE A 40 8.65 -4.63 0.92
C ILE A 40 7.96 -3.62 0.02
N LEU A 41 7.66 -4.02 -1.21
CA LEU A 41 6.88 -3.22 -2.15
C LEU A 41 5.43 -3.65 -2.09
N THR A 42 4.52 -2.69 -1.94
CA THR A 42 3.08 -2.92 -2.01
C THR A 42 2.44 -1.92 -2.96
N ARG A 43 1.24 -2.23 -3.46
CA ARG A 43 0.43 -1.24 -4.14
C ARG A 43 0.05 -0.15 -3.13
N ALA A 44 0.29 1.11 -3.47
CA ALA A 44 -0.12 2.20 -2.61
C ALA A 44 -1.65 2.22 -2.53
N LYS A 45 -2.17 2.11 -1.31
CA LYS A 45 -3.57 2.44 -1.05
C LYS A 45 -3.62 3.96 -0.95
N ARG A 46 -4.30 4.62 -1.87
CA ARG A 46 -4.71 6.00 -1.65
C ARG A 46 -5.62 5.96 -0.43
N ALA A 47 -5.18 6.51 0.70
CA ALA A 47 -6.11 6.85 1.76
C ALA A 47 -7.22 7.68 1.09
N PRO A 48 -8.51 7.46 1.39
CA PRO A 48 -9.54 8.30 0.84
C PRO A 48 -9.16 9.74 1.20
N ALA A 49 -8.78 10.52 0.18
CA ALA A 49 -8.38 11.92 0.38
C ALA A 49 -9.56 12.76 0.92
N ASP A 50 -10.78 12.21 0.80
CA ASP A 50 -12.03 12.74 1.30
C ASP A 50 -12.76 11.67 2.13
N ASP A 51 -12.13 11.13 3.16
CA ASP A 51 -12.92 10.52 4.25
C ASP A 51 -13.31 11.65 5.23
N PRO A 52 -14.55 12.16 5.20
CA PRO A 52 -15.00 13.19 6.14
C PRO A 52 -14.94 12.72 7.61
N PHE A 53 -14.71 11.42 7.86
CA PHE A 53 -14.52 10.85 9.18
C PHE A 53 -13.07 10.46 9.50
N ALA A 54 -12.08 10.83 8.67
CA ALA A 54 -10.67 10.54 8.92
C ALA A 54 -10.15 11.02 10.29
N THR A 55 -10.80 12.04 10.87
CA THR A 55 -10.47 12.61 12.18
C THR A 55 -11.02 11.78 13.35
N PHE A 56 -12.00 10.91 13.14
CA PHE A 56 -12.66 10.11 14.20
C PHE A 56 -12.06 8.72 14.38
N GLY A 57 -10.73 8.58 14.25
CA GLY A 57 -10.04 7.31 14.47
C GLY A 57 -10.28 6.73 15.88
N GLU A 58 -10.56 7.59 16.86
CA GLU A 58 -10.89 7.24 18.25
C GLU A 58 -12.21 6.48 18.42
N TRP A 59 -13.12 6.53 17.44
CA TRP A 59 -14.43 5.86 17.46
C TRP A 59 -14.44 4.58 16.59
N SER A 60 -13.28 4.19 16.06
CA SER A 60 -13.09 2.97 15.27
C SER A 60 -12.56 1.79 16.10
N SER A 61 -12.56 1.94 17.43
CA SER A 61 -12.01 0.95 18.35
C SER A 61 -12.81 -0.36 18.28
N GLU A 62 -12.20 -1.43 18.79
CA GLU A 62 -12.90 -2.71 18.90
C GLU A 62 -14.12 -2.62 19.83
N SER A 63 -14.09 -1.69 20.80
CA SER A 63 -15.20 -1.45 21.72
C SER A 63 -16.39 -0.81 21.00
N ASP A 64 -16.14 0.14 20.10
CA ASP A 64 -17.19 0.81 19.32
C ASP A 64 -17.86 -0.15 18.34
N ARG A 65 -17.05 -0.99 17.67
CA ARG A 65 -17.57 -2.05 16.78
C ARG A 65 -18.49 -3.03 17.50
N ARG A 66 -18.21 -3.37 18.76
CA ARG A 66 -19.08 -4.26 19.54
C ARG A 66 -20.39 -3.58 19.97
N ALA A 67 -20.38 -2.28 20.20
CA ALA A 67 -21.54 -1.53 20.67
C ALA A 67 -22.55 -1.19 19.55
N TYR A 68 -22.07 -0.97 18.32
CA TYR A 68 -22.87 -0.39 17.24
C TYR A 68 -22.91 -1.20 15.93
N ALA A 69 -22.39 -2.43 15.88
CA ALA A 69 -22.36 -3.21 14.63
C ALA A 69 -23.75 -3.64 14.10
N ASP A 70 -24.76 -3.74 14.96
CA ASP A 70 -26.10 -4.24 14.62
C ASP A 70 -27.19 -3.14 14.63
N LEU A 71 -26.80 -1.86 14.61
CA LEU A 71 -27.69 -0.69 14.61
C LEU A 71 -27.99 -0.16 13.20
#